data_AF-A0A9D2I0J2-F1
#
_entry.id   AF-A0A9D2I0J2-F1
#
_cell.length_a   1.000
_cell.length_b   1.000
_cell.length_c   1.000
_cell.angle_alpha   90.00
_cell.angle_beta   90.00
_cell.angle_gamma   90.00
#
_symmetry.space_group_name_H-M   'P 1'
#
loop_
_entity.id
_entity.type
_entity.pdbx_description
1 polymer ?
#
loop_
_entity_poly.entity_id
_entity_poly.type
_entity_poly.pdbx_seq_one_letter_code
_entity_poly.pdbx_strand_id
1 'polypeptide(L)'
;MTNSKTSQCGIYELPYRVIELETGYHRETVEKLLNRFIEYKKIKYSNKTKEVFILNWAKFNWNNSQKVIDRVNQELLEVKEQTFIKEYVDYVNSLEKNTNHIQYPYSIDSLCNKEKEKEKEKEKEKEDIPYEEIIEYLNQQTNKNYKYTTSKTRTYIKARFNEGHKLEDFKKVIDNMTIQWINNKDMNMYLRPETLFGTKFEGYLNQEFPQEIKRHGKLDDLIGGNN
;
A
#
# COMPACT_ATOMS: atom_id res chain seq x y z
N MET A 1 -21.92 10.80 -13.73
CA MET A 1 -21.24 11.96 -14.33
C MET A 1 -19.86 12.07 -13.71
N THR A 2 -18.84 11.53 -14.37
CA THR A 2 -17.43 11.58 -13.96
C THR A 2 -16.85 12.92 -14.43
N ASN A 3 -17.03 13.97 -13.63
CA ASN A 3 -16.36 15.23 -13.87
C ASN A 3 -14.84 15.02 -13.70
N SER A 4 -14.08 15.28 -14.75
CA SER A 4 -12.63 15.07 -14.83
C SER A 4 -11.82 15.95 -13.87
N LYS A 5 -12.44 16.97 -13.27
CA LYS A 5 -11.81 17.89 -12.30
C LYS A 5 -12.23 17.63 -10.85
N THR A 6 -13.04 16.61 -10.61
CA THR A 6 -13.52 16.31 -9.26
C THR A 6 -12.49 15.45 -8.51
N SER A 7 -11.87 16.04 -7.50
CA SER A 7 -11.06 15.33 -6.52
C SER A 7 -11.94 14.62 -5.48
N GLN A 8 -11.44 13.52 -4.93
CA GLN A 8 -12.10 12.79 -3.84
C GLN A 8 -12.09 13.62 -2.54
N CYS A 9 -11.04 14.40 -2.30
CA CYS A 9 -10.95 15.30 -1.15
C CYS A 9 -11.74 16.61 -1.31
N GLY A 10 -12.22 16.95 -2.52
CA GLY A 10 -12.95 18.20 -2.76
C GLY A 10 -12.09 19.47 -2.70
N ILE A 11 -10.77 19.29 -2.74
CA ILE A 11 -9.77 20.36 -2.90
C ILE A 11 -9.09 20.16 -4.25
N TYR A 12 -9.05 21.20 -5.09
CA TYR A 12 -8.39 21.14 -6.39
C TYR A 12 -8.01 22.53 -6.90
N GLU A 13 -7.10 22.58 -7.88
CA GLU A 13 -6.67 23.83 -8.52
C GLU A 13 -7.78 24.35 -9.46
N LEU A 14 -8.24 25.57 -9.21
CA LEU A 14 -9.25 26.27 -9.99
C LEU A 14 -8.84 27.73 -10.25
N PRO A 15 -7.95 27.98 -11.23
CA PRO A 15 -7.54 29.34 -11.59
C PRO A 15 -8.72 30.16 -12.13
N TYR A 16 -8.76 31.47 -11.84
CA TYR A 16 -9.74 32.40 -12.40
C TYR A 16 -9.95 32.25 -13.91
N ARG A 17 -8.85 32.10 -14.67
CA ARG A 17 -8.89 31.93 -16.13
C ARG A 17 -9.70 30.71 -16.57
N VAL A 18 -9.67 29.63 -15.79
CA VAL A 18 -10.46 28.42 -16.05
C VAL A 18 -11.94 28.71 -15.82
N ILE A 19 -12.28 29.43 -14.74
CA ILE A 19 -13.66 29.80 -14.43
C ILE A 19 -14.21 30.75 -15.50
N GLU A 20 -13.47 31.79 -15.89
CA GLU A 20 -13.83 32.72 -16.94
C GLU A 20 -14.12 31.99 -18.26
N LEU A 21 -13.25 31.05 -18.64
CA LEU A 21 -13.39 30.29 -19.88
C LEU A 21 -14.59 29.32 -19.86
N GLU A 22 -14.82 28.62 -18.75
CA GLU A 22 -15.92 27.65 -18.65
C GLU A 22 -17.29 28.30 -18.44
N THR A 23 -17.34 29.42 -17.73
CA THR A 23 -18.60 30.12 -17.41
C THR A 23 -18.93 31.25 -18.37
N GLY A 24 -17.94 31.76 -19.12
CA GLY A 24 -18.08 32.94 -19.97
C GLY A 24 -18.16 34.27 -19.20
N TYR A 25 -17.98 34.26 -17.88
CA TYR A 25 -18.03 35.47 -17.06
C TYR A 25 -16.69 36.21 -17.03
N HIS A 26 -16.75 37.54 -16.91
CA HIS A 26 -15.57 38.37 -16.68
C HIS A 26 -15.07 38.24 -15.24
N ARG A 27 -13.77 38.51 -15.04
CA ARG A 27 -13.08 38.37 -13.75
C ARG A 27 -13.81 38.95 -12.56
N GLU A 28 -14.30 40.18 -12.70
CA GLU A 28 -15.00 40.88 -11.61
C GLU A 28 -16.26 40.14 -11.17
N THR A 29 -17.01 39.58 -12.11
CA THR A 29 -18.21 38.79 -11.82
C THR A 29 -17.82 37.48 -11.13
N VAL A 30 -16.76 36.82 -11.59
CA VAL A 30 -16.23 35.60 -10.97
C VAL A 30 -15.79 35.86 -9.53
N GLU A 31 -15.06 36.94 -9.28
CA GLU A 31 -14.63 37.33 -7.94
C GLU A 31 -15.83 37.60 -7.01
N LYS A 32 -16.84 38.34 -7.49
CA LYS A 32 -18.09 38.56 -6.72
C LYS A 32 -18.80 37.25 -6.39
N LEU A 33 -18.87 36.31 -7.33
CA LEU A 33 -19.49 35.01 -7.12
C LEU A 33 -18.71 34.14 -6.13
N LEU A 34 -17.38 34.07 -6.25
CA LEU A 34 -16.54 33.35 -5.30
C LEU A 34 -16.67 33.93 -3.89
N ASN A 35 -16.60 35.26 -3.76
CA ASN A 35 -16.79 35.94 -2.47
C ASN A 35 -18.15 35.61 -1.85
N ARG A 36 -19.22 35.58 -2.66
CA ARG A 36 -20.55 35.18 -2.20
C ARG A 36 -20.61 33.72 -1.72
N PHE A 37 -19.94 32.80 -2.41
CA PHE A 37 -19.86 31.40 -1.96
C PHE A 37 -19.01 31.20 -0.70
N ILE A 38 -17.99 32.02 -0.51
CA ILE A 38 -17.19 32.09 0.73
C ILE A 38 -18.05 32.60 1.87
N GLU A 39 -18.82 33.68 1.65
CA GLU A 39 -19.77 34.23 2.62
C GLU A 39 -20.82 33.19 3.04
N TYR A 40 -21.32 32.41 2.08
CA TYR A 40 -22.25 31.30 2.33
C TYR A 40 -21.60 30.07 2.97
N LYS A 41 -20.29 30.12 3.25
CA LYS A 41 -19.50 29.02 3.82
C LYS A 41 -19.64 27.72 3.03
N LYS A 42 -19.78 27.84 1.70
CA LYS A 42 -19.84 26.69 0.80
C LYS A 42 -18.45 26.30 0.32
N ILE A 43 -17.61 27.29 0.06
CA ILE A 43 -16.25 27.10 -0.43
C ILE A 43 -15.26 28.00 0.32
N LYS A 44 -13.99 27.64 0.26
CA LYS A 44 -12.85 28.53 0.50
C LYS A 44 -12.00 28.59 -0.75
N TYR A 45 -11.36 29.73 -0.99
CA TYR A 45 -10.52 29.92 -2.17
C TYR A 45 -9.21 30.59 -1.77
N SER A 46 -8.09 30.02 -2.19
CA SER A 46 -6.76 30.60 -1.98
C SER A 46 -6.30 31.27 -3.28
N ASN A 47 -6.20 32.59 -3.27
CA ASN A 47 -5.65 33.35 -4.40
C ASN A 47 -4.17 33.01 -4.67
N LYS A 48 -3.43 32.52 -3.67
CA LYS A 48 -1.99 32.20 -3.76
C LYS A 48 -1.74 30.91 -4.53
N THR A 49 -2.41 29.84 -4.13
CA THR A 49 -2.25 28.51 -4.74
C THR A 49 -3.24 28.26 -5.88
N LYS A 50 -4.23 29.16 -6.04
CA LYS A 50 -5.35 29.04 -6.97
C LYS A 50 -6.19 27.80 -6.70
N GLU A 51 -6.27 27.38 -5.45
CA GLU A 51 -7.01 26.19 -5.02
C GLU A 51 -8.36 26.59 -4.43
N VAL A 52 -9.37 25.77 -4.71
CA VAL A 52 -10.68 25.85 -4.07
C VAL A 52 -10.86 24.67 -3.13
N PHE A 53 -11.43 24.90 -1.95
CA PHE A 53 -11.81 23.88 -0.99
C PHE A 53 -13.32 23.91 -0.78
N ILE A 54 -13.99 22.78 -1.04
CA ILE A 54 -15.43 22.63 -0.87
C ILE A 54 -15.75 22.08 0.52
N LEU A 55 -16.25 22.93 1.41
CA LEU A 55 -16.38 22.69 2.86
C LEU A 55 -17.35 21.56 3.27
N ASN A 56 -18.17 21.04 2.35
CA ASN A 56 -19.11 19.94 2.61
C ASN A 56 -18.97 18.79 1.61
N TRP A 57 -17.88 18.76 0.84
CA TRP A 57 -17.69 17.74 -0.19
C TRP A 57 -17.62 16.33 0.40
N ALA A 58 -16.80 16.16 1.43
CA ALA A 58 -16.61 14.89 2.10
C ALA A 58 -17.94 14.34 2.63
N LYS A 59 -18.80 15.16 3.25
CA LYS A 59 -20.09 14.69 3.80
C LYS A 59 -20.97 13.93 2.81
N PHE A 60 -21.02 14.36 1.54
CA PHE A 60 -21.92 13.77 0.54
C PHE A 60 -21.25 12.71 -0.33
N ASN A 61 -19.93 12.77 -0.49
CA ASN A 61 -19.17 11.90 -1.40
C ASN A 61 -18.25 10.91 -0.68
N TRP A 62 -18.26 10.88 0.66
CA TRP A 62 -17.40 9.99 1.43
C TRP A 62 -17.68 8.52 1.14
N ASN A 63 -16.62 7.74 0.95
CA ASN A 63 -16.66 6.30 0.79
C ASN A 63 -15.54 5.66 1.60
N ASN A 64 -15.87 4.67 2.43
CA ASN A 64 -14.96 3.99 3.34
C ASN A 64 -14.08 2.90 2.66
N SER A 65 -14.01 2.88 1.33
CA SER A 65 -13.13 1.95 0.62
C SER A 65 -11.67 2.37 0.79
N GLN A 66 -10.80 1.42 1.15
CA GLN A 66 -9.36 1.65 1.29
C GLN A 66 -8.75 2.36 0.07
N LYS A 67 -9.19 2.00 -1.14
CA LYS A 67 -8.73 2.63 -2.39
C LYS A 67 -9.09 4.11 -2.50
N VAL A 68 -10.25 4.51 -1.96
CA VAL A 68 -10.69 5.90 -1.95
C VAL A 68 -9.89 6.68 -0.91
N ILE A 69 -9.64 6.09 0.26
CA ILE A 69 -8.80 6.68 1.30
C ILE A 69 -7.37 6.92 0.79
N ASP A 70 -6.76 5.91 0.17
CA ASP A 70 -5.40 6.02 -0.38
C ASP A 70 -5.32 7.13 -1.44
N ARG A 71 -6.35 7.26 -2.29
CA ARG A 71 -6.45 8.33 -3.29
C ARG A 71 -6.65 9.71 -2.66
N VAL A 72 -7.50 9.83 -1.64
CA VAL A 72 -7.68 11.08 -0.88
C VAL A 72 -6.36 11.51 -0.26
N ASN A 73 -5.60 10.57 0.32
CA ASN A 73 -4.29 10.87 0.91
C ASN A 73 -3.29 11.36 -0.14
N GLN A 74 -3.25 10.75 -1.33
CA GLN A 74 -2.41 11.23 -2.44
C GLN A 74 -2.81 12.65 -2.88
N GLU A 75 -4.10 12.90 -3.05
CA GLU A 75 -4.61 14.22 -3.43
C GLU A 75 -4.26 15.28 -2.37
N LEU A 76 -4.37 14.97 -1.07
CA LEU A 76 -3.99 15.88 0.02
C LEU A 76 -2.48 16.20 0.05
N LEU A 77 -1.62 15.28 -0.42
CA LEU A 77 -0.18 15.54 -0.53
C LEU A 77 0.16 16.55 -1.64
N GLU A 78 -0.65 16.58 -2.70
CA GLU A 78 -0.52 17.48 -3.84
C GLU A 78 -1.06 18.88 -3.55
N VAL A 79 -1.96 19.03 -2.56
CA VAL A 79 -2.48 20.33 -2.13
C VAL A 79 -1.33 21.22 -1.64
N LYS A 80 -1.26 22.42 -2.21
CA LYS A 80 -0.20 23.40 -1.91
C LYS A 80 -0.55 24.21 -0.66
N GLU A 81 -1.84 24.45 -0.41
CA GLU A 81 -2.33 25.24 0.73
C GLU A 81 -2.49 24.39 2.00
N GLN A 82 -1.54 24.52 2.94
CA GLN A 82 -1.55 23.75 4.20
C GLN A 82 -2.77 24.03 5.09
N THR A 83 -3.33 25.24 5.03
CA THR A 83 -4.51 25.61 5.83
C THR A 83 -5.73 24.77 5.46
N PHE A 84 -5.91 24.47 4.16
CA PHE A 84 -7.02 23.63 3.69
C PHE A 84 -6.88 22.18 4.16
N ILE A 85 -5.65 21.66 4.23
CA ILE A 85 -5.41 20.29 4.69
C ILE A 85 -5.78 20.14 6.15
N LYS A 86 -5.34 21.08 7.01
CA LYS A 86 -5.67 21.07 8.45
C LYS A 86 -7.18 21.11 8.66
N GLU A 87 -7.86 22.04 7.99
CA GLU A 87 -9.31 22.16 8.08
C GLU A 87 -10.07 20.94 7.55
N TYR A 88 -9.58 20.31 6.49
CA TYR A 88 -10.16 19.08 5.96
C TYR A 88 -10.09 17.95 6.98
N VAL A 89 -8.93 17.74 7.59
CA VAL A 89 -8.72 16.71 8.62
C VAL A 89 -9.60 16.99 9.84
N ASP A 90 -9.62 18.24 10.33
CA ASP A 90 -10.49 18.64 11.43
C ASP A 90 -11.98 18.40 11.12
N TYR A 91 -12.39 18.69 9.88
CA TYR A 91 -13.75 18.44 9.43
C TYR A 91 -14.09 16.95 9.41
N VAL A 92 -13.24 16.08 8.85
CA VAL A 92 -13.54 14.64 8.84
C VAL A 92 -13.53 14.07 10.26
N ASN A 93 -12.55 14.43 11.10
CA ASN A 93 -12.53 14.05 12.51
C ASN A 93 -13.80 14.53 13.27
N SER A 94 -14.37 15.68 12.88
CA SER A 94 -15.63 16.16 13.47
C SER A 94 -16.86 15.36 13.00
N LEU A 95 -16.83 14.81 11.77
CA LEU A 95 -17.85 13.87 11.30
C LEU A 95 -17.77 12.53 12.04
N GLU A 96 -16.55 12.07 12.37
CA GLU A 96 -16.30 10.82 13.10
C GLU A 96 -16.94 10.80 14.50
N LYS A 97 -16.95 11.92 15.22
CA LYS A 97 -17.56 11.97 16.57
C LYS A 97 -19.07 11.66 16.58
N ASN A 98 -19.74 11.67 15.43
CA ASN A 98 -21.15 11.29 15.29
C ASN A 98 -21.36 9.90 14.64
N THR A 99 -20.31 9.20 14.22
CA THR A 99 -20.39 7.88 13.57
C THR A 99 -19.22 6.98 13.95
N ASN A 100 -19.49 5.83 14.60
CA ASN A 100 -18.52 4.80 14.96
C ASN A 100 -17.87 4.14 13.74
N HIS A 101 -16.88 4.78 13.12
CA HIS A 101 -15.65 4.16 12.57
C HIS A 101 -14.89 5.22 11.76
N ILE A 102 -13.69 5.59 12.22
CA ILE A 102 -12.40 5.68 11.52
C ILE A 102 -11.41 6.31 12.52
N GLN A 103 -10.18 5.79 12.54
CA GLN A 103 -9.03 6.40 13.21
C GLN A 103 -8.08 6.87 12.12
N TYR A 104 -7.93 8.19 11.96
CA TYR A 104 -6.93 8.76 11.05
C TYR A 104 -5.51 8.47 11.55
N PRO A 105 -4.60 7.95 10.70
CA PRO A 105 -3.22 7.66 11.09
C PRO A 105 -2.28 8.87 11.01
N TYR A 106 -2.78 10.08 10.70
CA TYR A 106 -1.94 11.27 10.54
C TYR A 106 -2.25 12.29 11.65
N SER A 107 -1.33 12.42 12.61
CA SER A 107 -1.28 13.57 13.51
C SER A 107 -0.81 14.81 12.72
N ILE A 108 -1.38 15.96 13.09
CA ILE A 108 -1.18 17.30 12.51
C ILE A 108 0.30 17.70 12.31
N ASP A 109 1.21 17.07 13.05
CA ASP A 109 2.65 17.34 13.01
C ASP A 109 3.32 16.99 11.68
N SER A 110 2.72 16.09 10.89
CA SER A 110 3.34 15.59 9.65
C SER A 110 3.23 16.54 8.44
N LEU A 111 2.44 17.62 8.51
CA LEU A 111 2.16 18.50 7.36
C LEU A 111 3.02 19.77 7.28
N CYS A 112 3.81 20.08 8.32
CA CYS A 112 4.60 21.32 8.38
C CYS A 112 6.10 21.17 8.04
N ASN A 113 6.64 19.99 7.77
CA ASN A 113 8.09 19.82 7.52
C ASN A 113 8.42 19.23 6.13
N LYS A 114 8.08 19.96 5.07
CA LYS A 114 8.41 19.62 3.67
C LYS A 114 9.82 20.06 3.22
N GLU A 115 10.85 19.83 4.02
CA GLU A 115 12.26 19.93 3.56
C GLU A 115 13.17 18.74 3.89
N LYS A 116 12.65 17.61 4.41
CA LYS A 116 13.48 16.40 4.66
C LYS A 116 12.83 15.07 4.26
N GLU A 117 12.05 15.05 3.19
CA GLU A 117 11.36 13.84 2.69
C GLU A 117 11.95 13.32 1.36
N LYS A 118 13.28 13.27 1.26
CA LYS A 118 13.97 12.33 0.35
C LYS A 118 14.78 11.25 1.08
N GLU A 119 14.76 11.21 2.41
CA GLU A 119 15.61 10.26 3.17
C GLU A 119 14.92 9.48 4.31
N LYS A 120 13.60 9.61 4.54
CA LYS A 120 12.92 8.95 5.66
C LYS A 120 12.05 7.74 5.30
N GLU A 121 12.52 6.92 4.36
CA GLU A 121 12.11 5.50 4.24
C GLU A 121 13.14 4.53 4.85
N LYS A 122 14.12 5.03 5.62
CA LYS A 122 15.24 4.25 6.16
C LYS A 122 15.20 3.93 7.67
N GLU A 123 14.17 4.29 8.42
CA GLU A 123 14.18 4.11 9.89
C GLU A 123 12.94 3.38 10.43
N LYS A 124 12.63 2.22 9.85
CA LYS A 124 12.27 1.07 10.68
C LYS A 124 13.40 0.08 10.49
N GLU A 125 14.04 -0.29 11.59
CA GLU A 125 15.22 -1.15 11.71
C GLU A 125 15.43 -2.02 10.47
N LYS A 126 16.61 -1.88 9.84
CA LYS A 126 17.12 -2.88 8.91
C LYS A 126 17.35 -4.16 9.72
N GLU A 127 16.29 -4.89 10.01
CA GLU A 127 16.42 -6.33 9.99
C GLU A 127 16.83 -6.68 8.57
N ASP A 128 18.07 -7.12 8.44
CA ASP A 128 18.63 -7.59 7.18
C ASP A 128 17.91 -8.89 6.81
N ILE A 129 16.70 -8.75 6.26
CA ILE A 129 15.89 -9.88 5.86
C ILE A 129 16.63 -10.58 4.71
N PRO A 130 17.02 -11.88 4.87
CA PRO A 130 17.86 -12.60 3.92
C PRO A 130 17.03 -13.08 2.71
N TYR A 131 16.49 -12.14 1.92
CA TYR A 131 15.66 -12.44 0.75
C TYR A 131 16.38 -13.29 -0.29
N GLU A 132 17.67 -13.01 -0.52
CA GLU A 132 18.50 -13.72 -1.48
C GLU A 132 18.68 -15.17 -1.04
N GLU A 133 19.11 -15.41 0.19
CA GLU A 133 19.35 -16.75 0.73
C GLU A 133 18.08 -17.63 0.69
N ILE A 134 16.92 -17.09 1.07
CA ILE A 134 15.66 -17.85 1.06
C ILE A 134 15.28 -18.30 -0.36
N ILE A 135 15.45 -17.40 -1.34
CA ILE A 135 15.03 -17.67 -2.72
C ILE A 135 16.05 -18.50 -3.48
N GLU A 136 17.34 -18.30 -3.22
CA GLU A 136 18.39 -19.19 -3.72
C GLU A 136 18.19 -20.61 -3.22
N TYR A 137 17.86 -20.79 -1.94
CA TYR A 137 17.55 -22.10 -1.39
C TYR A 137 16.36 -22.76 -2.10
N LEU A 138 15.24 -22.02 -2.28
CA LEU A 138 14.09 -22.52 -3.03
C LEU A 138 14.45 -22.93 -4.47
N ASN A 139 15.26 -22.11 -5.14
CA ASN A 139 15.70 -22.37 -6.51
C ASN A 139 16.57 -23.63 -6.59
N GLN A 140 17.50 -23.82 -5.64
CA GLN A 140 18.34 -25.00 -5.53
C GLN A 140 17.51 -26.27 -5.30
N GLN A 141 16.56 -26.25 -4.36
CA GLN A 141 15.74 -27.43 -4.04
C GLN A 141 14.75 -27.81 -5.15
N THR A 142 14.32 -26.85 -5.97
CA THR A 142 13.26 -27.08 -6.96
C THR A 142 13.73 -27.04 -8.41
N ASN A 143 15.01 -26.74 -8.65
CA ASN A 143 15.60 -26.46 -9.96
C ASN A 143 14.81 -25.38 -10.74
N LYS A 144 14.47 -24.28 -10.05
CA LYS A 144 13.72 -23.13 -10.59
C LYS A 144 14.56 -21.85 -10.49
N ASN A 145 14.09 -20.76 -11.12
CA ASN A 145 14.82 -19.49 -11.24
C ASN A 145 13.99 -18.29 -10.79
N TYR A 146 13.46 -18.31 -9.56
CA TYR A 146 12.77 -17.16 -8.99
C TYR A 146 13.76 -16.05 -8.61
N LYS A 147 13.32 -14.79 -8.75
CA LYS A 147 14.13 -13.61 -8.42
C LYS A 147 13.80 -13.09 -7.03
N TYR A 148 14.80 -12.99 -6.16
CA TYR A 148 14.67 -12.38 -4.83
C TYR A 148 14.40 -10.87 -4.88
N THR A 149 14.64 -10.22 -6.03
CA THR A 149 14.43 -8.78 -6.23
C THR A 149 12.98 -8.42 -6.55
N THR A 150 12.11 -9.40 -6.83
CA THR A 150 10.74 -9.11 -7.22
C THR A 150 9.92 -8.61 -6.03
N SER A 151 9.18 -7.52 -6.22
CA SER A 151 8.37 -6.88 -5.17
C SER A 151 7.44 -7.87 -4.47
N LYS A 152 6.63 -8.65 -5.22
CA LYS A 152 5.71 -9.65 -4.65
C LYS A 152 6.41 -10.67 -3.76
N THR A 153 7.52 -11.25 -4.24
CA THR A 153 8.33 -12.23 -3.48
C THR A 153 8.80 -11.65 -2.15
N ARG A 154 9.33 -10.42 -2.18
CA ARG A 154 9.77 -9.72 -0.97
C ARG A 154 8.61 -9.42 -0.03
N THR A 155 7.43 -9.07 -0.56
CA THR A 155 6.24 -8.83 0.26
C THR A 155 5.85 -10.06 1.08
N TYR A 156 5.82 -11.25 0.46
CA TYR A 156 5.47 -12.48 1.20
C TYR A 156 6.51 -12.81 2.27
N ILE A 157 7.80 -12.72 1.96
CA ILE A 157 8.88 -13.00 2.91
C ILE A 157 8.82 -12.00 4.07
N LYS A 158 8.73 -10.70 3.77
CA LYS A 158 8.65 -9.63 4.77
C LYS A 158 7.45 -9.80 5.70
N ALA A 159 6.30 -10.22 5.17
CA ALA A 159 5.11 -10.47 5.98
C ALA A 159 5.38 -11.54 7.06
N ARG A 160 6.05 -12.65 6.70
CA ARG A 160 6.39 -13.72 7.66
C ARG A 160 7.48 -13.30 8.65
N PHE A 161 8.46 -12.51 8.23
CA PHE A 161 9.44 -11.94 9.16
C PHE A 161 8.79 -11.02 10.19
N ASN A 162 7.85 -10.17 9.77
CA ASN A 162 7.09 -9.31 10.69
C ASN A 162 6.18 -10.10 11.65
N GLU A 163 5.83 -11.34 11.30
CA GLU A 163 5.11 -12.28 12.17
C GLU A 163 6.04 -13.00 13.16
N GLY A 164 7.36 -12.79 13.07
CA GLY A 164 8.37 -13.35 13.97
C GLY A 164 9.11 -14.59 13.45
N HIS A 165 8.86 -14.99 12.20
CA HIS A 165 9.54 -16.15 11.60
C HIS A 165 10.97 -15.83 11.19
N LYS A 166 11.85 -16.85 11.31
CA LYS A 166 13.28 -16.74 10.99
C LYS A 166 13.62 -17.52 9.73
N LEU A 167 14.78 -17.24 9.15
CA LEU A 167 15.34 -17.93 7.97
C LEU A 167 15.16 -19.46 8.00
N GLU A 168 15.42 -20.09 9.15
CA GLU A 168 15.29 -21.54 9.32
C GLU A 168 13.85 -22.04 9.11
N ASP A 169 12.84 -21.24 9.50
CA ASP A 169 11.44 -21.57 9.27
C ASP A 169 11.12 -21.60 7.77
N PHE A 170 11.68 -20.68 7.00
CA PHE A 170 11.52 -20.67 5.54
C PHE A 170 12.17 -21.88 4.88
N LYS A 171 13.40 -22.22 5.29
CA LYS A 171 14.09 -23.41 4.79
C LYS A 171 13.28 -24.67 5.10
N LYS A 172 12.78 -24.80 6.31
CA LYS A 172 11.92 -25.92 6.73
C LYS A 172 10.63 -26.02 5.92
N VAL A 173 9.95 -24.90 5.64
CA VAL A 173 8.76 -24.89 4.76
C VAL A 173 9.13 -25.35 3.34
N ILE A 174 10.25 -24.88 2.80
CA ILE A 174 10.74 -25.30 1.48
C ILE A 174 11.00 -26.80 1.46
N ASP A 175 11.67 -27.35 2.46
CA ASP A 175 11.95 -28.78 2.56
C ASP A 175 10.68 -29.61 2.63
N ASN A 176 9.79 -29.26 3.57
CA ASN A 176 8.51 -29.95 3.77
C ASN A 176 7.71 -30.02 2.46
N MET A 177 7.59 -28.91 1.75
CA MET A 177 6.79 -28.86 0.54
C MET A 177 7.51 -29.48 -0.66
N THR A 178 8.84 -29.35 -0.75
CA THR A 178 9.63 -29.99 -1.82
C THR A 178 9.51 -31.51 -1.72
N ILE A 179 9.65 -32.08 -0.53
CA ILE A 179 9.48 -33.52 -0.28
C ILE A 179 8.12 -34.02 -0.80
N GLN A 180 7.04 -33.25 -0.59
CA GLN A 180 5.70 -33.68 -1.00
C GLN A 180 5.42 -33.45 -2.48
N TRP A 181 5.85 -32.32 -3.01
CA TRP A 181 5.31 -31.80 -4.27
C TRP A 181 6.27 -31.92 -5.43
N ILE A 182 7.59 -32.08 -5.21
CA ILE A 182 8.57 -32.05 -6.32
C ILE A 182 8.33 -33.17 -7.33
N ASN A 183 8.02 -34.38 -6.84
CA ASN A 183 7.74 -35.56 -7.65
C ASN A 183 6.25 -35.73 -7.98
N ASN A 184 5.39 -34.83 -7.49
CA ASN A 184 3.97 -34.86 -7.79
C ASN A 184 3.68 -33.98 -9.02
N LYS A 185 3.17 -34.61 -10.08
CA LYS A 185 2.92 -33.99 -11.39
C LYS A 185 2.00 -32.77 -11.32
N ASP A 186 1.02 -32.78 -10.43
CA ASP A 186 0.05 -31.69 -10.29
C ASP A 186 0.51 -30.67 -9.24
N MET A 187 1.22 -31.12 -8.21
CA MET A 187 1.58 -30.26 -7.08
C MET A 187 2.88 -29.49 -7.27
N ASN A 188 3.83 -29.96 -8.10
CA ASN A 188 5.13 -29.30 -8.32
C ASN A 188 4.97 -27.83 -8.78
N MET A 189 3.93 -27.53 -9.59
CA MET A 189 3.70 -26.17 -10.08
C MET A 189 3.44 -25.14 -8.96
N TYR A 190 3.07 -25.61 -7.76
CA TYR A 190 2.82 -24.79 -6.58
C TYR A 190 4.06 -24.57 -5.70
N LEU A 191 5.21 -25.16 -6.04
CA LEU A 191 6.50 -24.82 -5.44
C LEU A 191 6.99 -23.45 -5.95
N ARG A 192 6.39 -22.38 -5.40
CA ARG A 192 6.64 -20.97 -5.73
C ARG A 192 6.54 -20.09 -4.48
N PRO A 193 7.21 -18.93 -4.42
CA PRO A 193 7.22 -18.07 -3.23
C PRO A 193 5.83 -17.66 -2.73
N GLU A 194 4.92 -17.31 -3.64
CA GLU A 194 3.55 -16.92 -3.29
C GLU A 194 2.78 -18.01 -2.56
N THR A 195 2.95 -19.28 -2.99
CA THR A 195 2.22 -20.39 -2.38
C THR A 195 2.86 -20.82 -1.08
N LEU A 196 4.19 -20.93 -1.03
CA LEU A 196 4.93 -21.37 0.15
C LEU A 196 4.89 -20.35 1.29
N PHE A 197 5.00 -19.06 0.96
CA PHE A 197 5.04 -17.97 1.94
C PHE A 197 3.71 -17.20 2.04
N GLY A 198 2.66 -17.76 1.44
CA GLY A 198 1.28 -17.27 1.54
C GLY A 198 0.65 -17.59 2.90
N THR A 199 -0.67 -17.46 2.99
CA THR A 199 -1.44 -17.59 4.25
C THR A 199 -1.35 -18.96 4.93
N LYS A 200 -0.86 -19.98 4.24
CA LYS A 200 -0.70 -21.35 4.74
C LYS A 200 0.69 -21.65 5.32
N PHE A 201 1.56 -20.64 5.45
CA PHE A 201 2.95 -20.78 5.88
C PHE A 201 3.10 -21.58 7.18
N GLU A 202 2.38 -21.19 8.24
CA GLU A 202 2.43 -21.86 9.54
C GLU A 202 1.96 -23.33 9.46
N GLY A 203 0.98 -23.61 8.60
CA GLY A 203 0.53 -24.98 8.33
C GLY A 203 1.61 -25.83 7.69
N TYR A 204 2.33 -25.30 6.70
CA TYR A 204 3.45 -26.00 6.07
C TYR A 204 4.64 -26.16 7.03
N LEU A 205 4.90 -25.18 7.90
CA LEU A 205 5.99 -25.20 8.87
C LEU A 205 5.84 -26.32 9.91
N ASN A 206 4.60 -26.56 10.33
CA ASN A 206 4.23 -27.54 11.34
C ASN A 206 3.79 -28.89 10.77
N GLN A 207 3.97 -29.10 9.46
CA GLN A 207 3.54 -30.35 8.82
C GLN A 207 4.43 -31.52 9.26
N GLU A 208 3.83 -32.55 9.84
CA GLU A 208 4.52 -33.75 10.28
C GLU A 208 4.58 -34.82 9.19
N PHE A 209 5.70 -35.55 9.14
CA PHE A 209 5.91 -36.66 8.22
C PHE A 209 6.17 -37.96 8.98
N PRO A 210 5.65 -39.11 8.51
CA PRO A 210 6.06 -40.42 8.98
C PRO A 210 7.59 -40.58 8.91
N GLN A 211 8.19 -41.19 9.92
CA GLN A 211 9.66 -41.27 10.10
C GLN A 211 10.40 -41.92 8.92
N GLU A 212 9.71 -42.69 8.08
CA GLU A 212 10.26 -43.35 6.89
C GLU A 212 10.70 -42.36 5.79
N ILE A 213 10.02 -41.21 5.65
CA ILE A 213 10.34 -40.18 4.65
C ILE A 213 11.60 -39.41 5.06
N LYS A 214 11.86 -39.26 6.36
CA LYS A 214 13.04 -38.56 6.90
C LYS A 214 14.37 -39.27 6.61
N ARG A 215 14.35 -40.58 6.37
CA ARG A 215 15.58 -41.37 6.06
C ARG A 215 15.99 -41.28 4.58
N HIS A 216 15.06 -40.96 3.67
CA HIS A 216 15.34 -40.81 2.24
C HIS A 216 15.72 -39.37 1.82
N GLY A 217 15.64 -38.40 2.74
CA GLY A 217 16.01 -37.00 2.49
C GLY A 217 17.51 -36.69 2.52
N LYS A 218 18.38 -37.69 2.35
CA LYS A 218 19.80 -37.44 2.08
C LYS A 218 19.97 -37.32 0.57
N LEU A 219 20.07 -36.08 0.11
CA LEU A 219 20.08 -35.66 -1.30
C LEU A 219 21.43 -35.96 -2.01
N ASP A 220 22.10 -37.06 -1.65
CA ASP A 220 23.41 -37.45 -2.19
C ASP A 220 23.34 -38.69 -3.11
N ASP A 221 22.31 -39.54 -3.00
CA ASP A 221 22.31 -40.87 -3.66
C ASP A 221 21.42 -40.99 -4.92
N LEU A 222 20.91 -39.89 -5.48
CA LEU A 222 20.03 -39.93 -6.68
C LEU A 222 20.60 -39.23 -7.93
N ILE A 223 21.86 -38.80 -7.93
CA ILE A 223 22.52 -38.18 -9.11
C ILE A 223 23.70 -39.04 -9.67
N GLY A 224 23.99 -40.20 -9.08
CA GLY A 224 25.06 -41.09 -9.53
C GLY A 224 24.56 -42.29 -10.32
N GLY A 225 24.16 -42.12 -11.58
CA GLY A 225 23.69 -43.24 -12.40
C GLY A 225 23.45 -42.92 -13.87
N ASN A 226 24.46 -42.38 -14.55
CA ASN A 226 24.56 -42.44 -16.01
C ASN A 226 26.04 -42.61 -16.40
N ASN A 227 26.48 -43.87 -16.43
CA ASN A 227 27.24 -44.49 -17.53
C ASN A 227 27.50 -45.96 -17.20
#